data_AF-A0A7I7SR26-F1
#
_entry.id   AF-A0A7I7SR26-F1
#
_cell.length_a   1.000
_cell.length_b   1.000
_cell.length_c   1.000
_cell.angle_alpha   90.00
_cell.angle_beta   90.00
_cell.angle_gamma   90.00
#
_symmetry.space_group_name_H-M   'P 1'
#
loop_
_entity.id
_entity.type
_entity.pdbx_description
1 polymer ?
#
loop_
_entity_poly.entity_id
_entity_poly.type
_entity_poly.pdbx_seq_one_letter_code
_entity_poly.pdbx_strand_id
1 'polypeptide(L)'
;MARSAGDTWDLASGVGATATAAATSRALAHRATLIDDPWAEPLVKAVDMEMFLQILDGQGSADNTENDLQHMAQGMAVRTRYFDGLGWHVTGELVQELFEATGFENNDDDEMAKHFTGFQHISATLG
;
A
#
# COMPACT_ATOMS: atom_id res chain seq x y z
N MET A 1 11.20 13.93 14.64
CA MET A 1 12.22 14.64 13.85
C MET A 1 11.68 14.80 12.44
N ALA A 2 11.81 16.00 11.85
CA ALA A 2 11.47 16.20 10.44
C ALA A 2 12.55 15.56 9.55
N ARG A 3 12.15 14.97 8.42
CA ARG A 3 13.09 14.41 7.45
C ARG A 3 13.95 15.50 6.81
N SER A 4 15.18 15.14 6.45
CA SER A 4 16.16 16.04 5.84
C SER A 4 16.49 15.63 4.41
N ALA A 5 16.95 16.60 3.60
CA ALA A 5 17.43 16.31 2.26
C ALA A 5 18.69 15.43 2.34
N GLY A 6 18.58 14.18 1.88
CA GLY A 6 19.63 13.15 1.98
C GLY A 6 19.24 11.91 2.78
N ASP A 7 18.06 11.90 3.40
CA ASP A 7 17.51 10.69 4.03
C ASP A 7 17.33 9.60 2.97
N THR A 8 18.13 8.54 3.06
CA THR A 8 17.94 7.33 2.26
C THR A 8 16.84 6.49 2.88
N TRP A 9 15.99 5.90 2.04
CA TRP A 9 14.96 4.96 2.47
C TRP A 9 15.27 3.58 1.93
N ASP A 10 15.07 2.57 2.78
CA ASP A 10 15.08 1.17 2.39
C ASP A 10 13.80 0.48 2.88
N LEU A 11 13.42 -0.60 2.20
CA LEU A 11 12.22 -1.37 2.49
C LEU A 11 12.27 -2.08 3.85
N ALA A 12 13.47 -2.29 4.40
CA ALA A 12 13.68 -3.04 5.64
C ALA A 12 13.75 -2.16 6.90
N SER A 13 13.73 -0.83 6.76
CA SER A 13 13.92 0.11 7.88
C SER A 13 12.85 1.20 7.96
N GLY A 14 12.62 1.70 9.18
CA GLY A 14 11.70 2.81 9.46
C GLY A 14 10.29 2.62 8.85
N VAL A 15 9.97 3.45 7.86
CA VAL A 15 8.67 3.39 7.15
C VAL A 15 8.53 2.10 6.34
N GLY A 16 9.63 1.56 5.82
CA GLY A 16 9.66 0.31 5.05
C GLY A 16 9.24 -0.87 5.92
N ALA A 17 9.91 -1.04 7.07
CA ALA A 17 9.54 -2.07 8.06
C ALA A 17 8.07 -1.96 8.48
N THR A 18 7.57 -0.74 8.70
CA THR A 18 6.16 -0.51 9.08
C THR A 18 5.20 -0.87 7.94
N ALA A 19 5.55 -0.56 6.69
CA ALA A 19 4.76 -0.95 5.52
C ALA A 19 4.71 -2.47 5.35
N THR A 20 5.84 -3.16 5.54
CA THR A 20 5.94 -4.62 5.49
C THR A 20 5.14 -5.28 6.62
N ALA A 21 5.14 -4.71 7.83
CA ALA A 21 4.28 -5.15 8.92
C ALA A 21 2.79 -5.05 8.54
N ALA A 22 2.37 -3.93 7.96
CA ALA A 22 0.98 -3.75 7.53
C ALA A 22 0.59 -4.72 6.40
N ALA A 23 1.50 -4.97 5.44
CA ALA A 23 1.30 -5.97 4.40
C ALA A 23 1.20 -7.39 4.98
N THR A 24 2.00 -7.71 6.00
CA THR A 24 1.93 -9.00 6.71
C THR A 24 0.57 -9.21 7.35
N SER A 25 0.03 -8.21 8.06
CA SER A 25 -1.32 -8.32 8.63
C SER A 25 -2.40 -8.44 7.56
N ARG A 26 -2.25 -7.78 6.40
CA ARG A 26 -3.19 -7.94 5.26
C ARG A 26 -3.12 -9.34 4.66
N ALA A 27 -1.93 -9.92 4.54
CA ALA A 27 -1.75 -11.29 4.09
C ALA A 27 -2.44 -12.29 5.02
N LEU A 28 -2.29 -12.12 6.34
CA LEU A 28 -3.01 -12.94 7.34
C LEU A 28 -4.53 -12.76 7.21
N ALA A 29 -5.00 -11.53 7.06
CA ALA A 29 -6.42 -11.23 6.86
C ALA A 29 -6.98 -11.83 5.55
N HIS A 30 -6.20 -11.82 4.47
CA HIS A 30 -6.56 -12.43 3.19
C HIS A 30 -6.66 -13.97 3.31
N ARG A 31 -5.67 -14.61 3.93
CA ARG A 31 -5.71 -16.06 4.23
C ARG A 31 -6.91 -16.44 5.11
N ALA A 32 -7.28 -15.58 6.05
CA ALA A 32 -8.47 -15.74 6.88
C ALA A 32 -9.78 -15.38 6.16
N THR A 33 -9.75 -15.05 4.87
CA THR A 33 -10.91 -14.67 4.03
C THR A 33 -11.66 -13.43 4.52
N LEU A 34 -10.99 -12.57 5.30
CA LEU A 34 -11.57 -11.32 5.81
C LEU A 34 -11.46 -10.18 4.80
N ILE A 35 -10.48 -10.20 3.90
CA ILE A 35 -10.31 -9.23 2.81
C ILE A 35 -9.79 -9.93 1.55
N ASP A 36 -9.85 -9.26 0.40
CA ASP A 36 -9.25 -9.73 -0.84
C ASP A 36 -8.00 -8.89 -1.17
N ASP A 37 -6.83 -9.35 -0.73
CA ASP A 37 -5.53 -8.74 -1.05
C ASP A 37 -4.55 -9.86 -1.45
N PRO A 38 -4.62 -10.34 -2.71
CA PRO A 38 -3.77 -11.43 -3.18
C PRO A 38 -2.29 -11.03 -3.33
N TRP A 39 -1.97 -9.74 -3.20
CA TRP A 39 -0.62 -9.22 -3.40
C TRP A 39 0.15 -8.99 -2.10
N ALA A 40 -0.54 -8.89 -0.96
CA ALA A 40 0.08 -8.67 0.34
C ALA A 40 1.19 -9.68 0.66
N GLU A 41 0.92 -10.98 0.52
CA GLU A 41 1.90 -12.02 0.84
C GLU A 41 3.11 -12.02 -0.11
N PRO A 42 2.93 -12.00 -1.45
CA PRO A 42 4.05 -11.83 -2.38
C PRO A 42 4.94 -10.62 -2.08
N LEU A 43 4.34 -9.49 -1.69
CA LEU A 43 5.09 -8.28 -1.36
C LEU A 43 5.92 -8.45 -0.08
N VAL A 44 5.38 -9.09 0.96
CA VAL A 44 6.14 -9.38 2.19
C VAL A 44 7.32 -10.30 1.88
N LYS A 45 7.09 -11.34 1.07
CA LYS A 45 8.16 -12.26 0.65
C LYS A 45 9.25 -11.58 -0.17
N ALA A 46 8.89 -10.60 -1.01
CA ALA A 46 9.85 -9.84 -1.79
C ALA A 46 10.75 -8.92 -0.95
N VAL A 47 10.26 -8.43 0.19
CA VAL A 47 11.06 -7.62 1.14
C VAL A 47 12.02 -8.49 1.96
N ASP A 48 11.70 -9.78 2.15
CA ASP A 48 12.58 -10.80 2.73
C ASP A 48 13.10 -10.49 4.16
N MET A 49 12.22 -9.90 4.98
CA MET A 49 12.50 -9.68 6.39
C MET A 49 12.11 -10.92 7.20
N GLU A 50 13.09 -11.62 7.74
CA GLU A 50 12.92 -12.89 8.48
C GLU A 50 11.80 -12.83 9.54
N MET A 51 11.70 -11.73 10.30
CA MET A 51 10.66 -11.59 11.31
C MET A 51 9.23 -11.69 10.74
N PHE A 52 8.99 -11.15 9.55
CA PHE A 52 7.66 -11.13 8.94
C PHE A 52 7.36 -12.44 8.22
N LEU A 53 8.38 -13.10 7.67
CA LEU A 53 8.26 -14.45 7.14
C LEU A 53 7.88 -15.45 8.24
N GLN A 54 8.54 -15.37 9.41
CA GLN A 54 8.20 -16.18 10.57
C GLN A 54 6.75 -15.98 11.00
N ILE A 55 6.27 -14.72 11.04
CA ILE A 55 4.86 -14.40 11.33
C ILE A 55 3.92 -15.04 10.30
N LEU A 56 4.24 -14.98 9.01
CA LEU A 56 3.45 -15.64 7.95
C LEU A 56 3.45 -17.16 8.12
N ASP A 57 4.51 -17.76 8.63
CA ASP A 57 4.61 -19.20 8.90
C ASP A 57 3.99 -19.61 10.25
N GLY A 58 3.28 -18.67 10.91
CA GLY A 58 2.65 -18.90 12.21
C GLY A 58 3.63 -19.00 13.38
N GLN A 59 4.90 -18.64 13.15
CA GLN A 59 5.95 -18.64 14.16
C GLN A 59 5.98 -17.26 14.83
N GLY A 60 5.53 -17.20 16.08
CA GLY A 60 5.57 -15.99 16.91
C GLY A 60 6.15 -16.26 18.29
N SER A 61 6.50 -15.19 19.00
CA SER A 61 7.02 -15.24 20.39
C SER A 61 6.19 -16.19 21.24
N ALA A 62 6.88 -17.06 22.00
CA ALA A 62 6.41 -18.29 22.63
C ALA A 62 5.21 -18.21 23.60
N ASP A 63 4.55 -17.07 23.75
CA ASP A 63 3.56 -16.82 24.80
C ASP A 63 2.15 -16.46 24.32
N ASN A 64 1.91 -16.14 23.04
CA ASN A 64 0.55 -15.94 22.47
C ASN A 64 0.61 -15.88 20.93
N THR A 65 0.41 -16.99 20.21
CA THR A 65 0.57 -16.98 18.74
C THR A 65 -0.75 -16.95 17.98
N GLU A 66 -1.67 -17.88 18.22
CA GLU A 66 -2.85 -17.99 17.36
C GLU A 66 -3.86 -16.86 17.55
N ASN A 67 -4.20 -16.54 18.81
CA ASN A 67 -5.12 -15.43 19.11
C ASN A 67 -4.54 -14.07 18.69
N ASP A 68 -3.22 -13.87 18.81
CA ASP A 68 -2.59 -12.60 18.45
C ASP A 68 -2.54 -12.40 16.93
N LEU A 69 -2.22 -13.45 16.17
CA LEU A 69 -2.28 -13.42 14.70
C LEU A 69 -3.72 -13.18 14.22
N GLN A 70 -4.70 -13.80 14.88
CA GLN A 70 -6.11 -13.59 14.57
C GLN A 70 -6.56 -12.16 14.85
N HIS A 71 -6.21 -11.58 16.00
CA HIS A 71 -6.52 -10.18 16.30
C HIS A 71 -5.83 -9.22 15.31
N MET A 72 -4.58 -9.51 14.92
CA MET A 72 -3.85 -8.72 13.94
C MET A 72 -4.54 -8.75 12.56
N ALA A 73 -4.97 -9.93 12.13
CA ALA A 73 -5.73 -10.12 10.90
C ALA A 73 -7.08 -9.39 10.94
N GLN A 74 -7.84 -9.52 12.04
CA GLN A 74 -9.13 -8.85 12.21
C GLN A 74 -9.00 -7.33 12.24
N GLY A 75 -8.04 -6.80 13.00
CA GLY A 75 -7.78 -5.36 13.09
C GLY A 75 -7.41 -4.77 11.72
N MET A 76 -6.55 -5.47 10.97
CA MET A 76 -6.20 -5.03 9.62
C MET A 76 -7.38 -5.17 8.65
N ALA A 77 -8.20 -6.22 8.76
CA ALA A 77 -9.39 -6.38 7.94
C ALA A 77 -10.40 -5.24 8.15
N VAL A 78 -10.65 -4.84 9.39
CA VAL A 78 -11.51 -3.69 9.70
C VAL A 78 -10.95 -2.42 9.06
N ARG A 79 -9.64 -2.18 9.22
CA ARG A 79 -8.95 -1.03 8.62
C ARG A 79 -9.08 -1.03 7.10
N THR A 80 -8.76 -2.13 6.43
CA THR A 80 -8.83 -2.25 4.97
C THR A 80 -10.26 -2.07 4.47
N ARG A 81 -11.24 -2.78 5.04
CA ARG A 81 -12.66 -2.61 4.66
C ARG A 81 -13.17 -1.19 4.91
N TYR A 82 -12.68 -0.52 5.96
CA TYR A 82 -13.01 0.88 6.20
C TYR A 82 -12.50 1.76 5.06
N PHE A 83 -11.23 1.62 4.68
CA PHE A 83 -10.68 2.44 3.58
C PHE A 83 -11.26 2.07 2.21
N ASP A 84 -11.51 0.79 1.93
CA ASP A 84 -12.05 0.32 0.66
C ASP A 84 -13.55 0.62 0.52
N GLY A 85 -14.29 0.56 1.62
CA GLY A 85 -15.76 0.53 1.62
C GLY A 85 -16.45 1.79 2.16
N LEU A 86 -15.77 2.63 2.95
CA LEU A 86 -16.40 3.78 3.64
C LEU A 86 -15.98 5.14 3.06
N GLY A 87 -16.17 5.29 1.74
CA GLY A 87 -16.36 6.61 1.12
C GLY A 87 -15.17 7.19 0.38
N TRP A 88 -14.02 6.49 0.29
CA TRP A 88 -12.93 6.93 -0.58
C TRP A 88 -13.29 6.66 -2.04
N HIS A 89 -13.66 7.71 -2.77
CA HIS A 89 -13.82 7.65 -4.21
C HIS A 89 -12.45 7.83 -4.85
N VAL A 90 -11.89 6.73 -5.35
CA VAL A 90 -10.62 6.75 -6.10
C VAL A 90 -10.93 6.92 -7.59
N THR A 91 -10.43 7.98 -8.18
CA THR A 91 -10.53 8.25 -9.63
C THR A 91 -9.15 8.32 -10.24
N GLY A 92 -9.04 7.85 -11.48
CA GLY A 92 -7.88 8.08 -12.33
C GLY A 92 -8.30 8.92 -13.53
N GLU A 93 -7.62 10.03 -13.75
CA GLU A 93 -7.80 10.89 -14.93
C GLU A 93 -6.50 10.95 -15.70
N LEU A 94 -6.54 10.91 -17.04
CA LEU A 94 -5.32 11.07 -17.81
C LEU A 94 -4.75 12.46 -17.56
N VAL A 95 -3.43 12.54 -17.43
CA VAL A 95 -2.76 13.83 -17.19
C VAL A 95 -3.13 14.85 -18.28
N GLN A 96 -3.25 14.41 -19.54
CA GLN A 96 -3.71 15.24 -20.66
C GLN A 96 -5.13 15.80 -20.48
N GLU A 97 -6.07 14.95 -20.04
CA GLU A 97 -7.45 15.37 -19.75
C GLU A 97 -7.50 16.42 -18.63
N LEU A 98 -6.62 16.30 -17.64
CA LEU A 98 -6.49 17.29 -16.57
C LEU A 98 -5.94 18.64 -17.05
N PHE A 99 -4.92 18.63 -17.92
CA PHE A 99 -4.42 19.87 -18.56
C PHE A 99 -5.55 20.59 -19.30
N GLU A 100 -6.31 19.86 -20.12
CA GLU A 100 -7.47 20.39 -20.84
C GLU A 100 -8.56 20.93 -19.90
N ALA A 101 -8.94 20.16 -18.87
CA ALA A 101 -9.99 20.53 -17.92
C ALA A 101 -9.65 21.77 -17.08
N THR A 102 -8.36 22.01 -16.82
CA THR A 102 -7.87 23.16 -16.04
C THR A 102 -7.46 24.34 -16.90
N GLY A 103 -7.47 24.19 -18.23
CA GLY A 103 -7.09 25.24 -19.19
C GLY A 103 -5.58 25.50 -19.26
N PHE A 104 -4.76 24.57 -18.76
CA PHE A 104 -3.32 24.61 -18.98
C PHE A 104 -3.00 24.01 -20.35
N GLU A 105 -2.09 24.65 -21.10
CA GLU A 105 -1.64 24.10 -22.38
C GLU A 105 -0.89 22.79 -22.15
N ASN A 106 -1.39 21.73 -22.78
CA ASN A 106 -0.64 20.49 -22.86
C ASN A 106 0.36 20.59 -24.02
N ASN A 107 1.64 20.44 -23.73
CA ASN A 107 2.70 20.59 -24.72
C ASN A 107 3.07 19.23 -25.31
N ASP A 108 2.13 18.61 -26.03
CA ASP A 108 2.21 17.24 -26.54
C ASP A 108 3.39 17.00 -27.52
N ASP A 109 3.99 18.08 -28.04
CA ASP A 109 5.15 18.03 -28.92
C ASP A 109 6.49 17.91 -28.17
N ASP A 110 6.50 18.10 -26.83
CA ASP A 110 7.70 17.96 -26.01
C ASP A 110 8.03 16.48 -25.75
N GLU A 111 9.31 16.11 -25.86
CA GLU A 111 9.76 14.72 -25.60
C GLU A 111 9.46 14.29 -24.16
N MET A 112 9.45 15.23 -23.22
CA MET A 112 9.00 14.99 -21.85
C MET A 112 7.50 14.65 -21.78
N ALA A 113 6.65 15.31 -22.57
CA ALA A 113 5.20 15.05 -22.58
C ALA A 113 4.87 13.64 -23.12
N LYS A 114 5.63 13.17 -24.13
CA LYS A 114 5.52 11.80 -24.66
C LYS A 114 5.83 10.73 -23.61
N HIS A 115 6.70 11.02 -22.64
CA HIS A 115 6.97 10.10 -21.53
C HIS A 115 5.81 9.97 -20.54
N PHE A 116 4.94 10.98 -20.46
CA PHE A 116 3.76 10.96 -19.59
C PHE A 116 2.48 10.56 -20.34
N THR A 117 2.56 10.26 -21.65
CA THR A 117 1.41 9.74 -22.39
C THR A 117 0.93 8.42 -21.77
N GLY A 118 -0.36 8.37 -21.40
CA GLY A 118 -0.96 7.23 -20.72
C GLY A 118 -0.77 7.22 -19.20
N PHE A 119 -0.05 8.18 -18.62
CA PHE A 119 -0.03 8.34 -17.16
C PHE A 119 -1.38 8.88 -16.68
N GLN A 120 -1.83 8.30 -15.58
CA GLN A 120 -3.02 8.76 -14.87
C GLN A 120 -2.59 9.47 -13.59
N HIS A 121 -3.22 10.60 -13.33
CA HIS A 121 -3.25 11.18 -12.00
C HIS A 121 -4.34 10.45 -11.21
N ILE A 122 -3.95 9.76 -10.14
CA ILE A 122 -4.88 9.08 -9.25
C ILE A 122 -5.21 10.01 -8.08
N SER A 123 -6.49 10.29 -7.90
CA SER A 123 -7.00 11.03 -6.75
C SER A 123 -7.88 10.13 -5.90
N ALA A 124 -7.93 10.39 -4.60
CA ALA A 124 -8.83 9.71 -3.68
C ALA A 124 -9.46 10.74 -2.75
N THR A 125 -10.78 10.89 -2.81
CA THR A 125 -11.53 11.82 -1.97
C THR A 125 -12.45 11.08 -1.03
N LEU A 126 -12.43 11.44 0.26
CA LEU A 126 -13.40 10.96 1.23
C LEU A 126 -14.71 11.73 1.04
N GLY A 127 -15.78 11.04 0.63
CA GLY A 127 -17.14 11.57 0.47
C GLY A 127 -17.89 11.78 1.78
#